data_AF-A0A7K1EZ06-F1
#
_entry.id   AF-A0A7K1EZ06-F1
#
_cell.length_a   1.000
_cell.length_b   1.000
_cell.length_c   1.000
_cell.angle_alpha   90.00
_cell.angle_beta   90.00
_cell.angle_gamma   90.00
#
_symmetry.space_group_name_H-M   'P 1'
#
loop_
_entity.id
_entity.type
_entity.pdbx_description
1 polymer ?
#
loop_
_entity_poly.entity_id
_entity_poly.type
_entity_poly.pdbx_seq_one_letter_code
_entity_poly.pdbx_strand_id
1 'polypeptide(L)' 'MSTADTTNKARLPRDERRALLLSAALEVFTVAGYHSAAMDEIADRANVSKPVLYQHFPSKLDLYLAV' A
#
# COMPACT_ATOMS: atom_id res chain seq x y z
N MET A 1 -19.43 -30.48 0.47
CA MET A 1 -19.52 -29.67 -0.76
C MET A 1 -20.57 -28.59 -0.50
N SER A 2 -20.13 -27.40 -0.07
CA SER A 2 -21.02 -26.26 0.20
C SER A 2 -20.36 -24.99 -0.29
N THR A 3 -20.75 -24.65 -1.53
CA THR A 3 -21.10 -23.32 -2.03
C THR A 3 -20.39 -22.11 -1.42
N ALA A 4 -19.38 -21.66 -2.16
CA ALA A 4 -18.93 -20.28 -2.36
C ALA A 4 -19.67 -19.18 -1.59
N ASP A 5 -18.98 -18.64 -0.58
CA ASP A 5 -19.23 -17.30 -0.07
C ASP A 5 -18.15 -16.36 -0.63
N THR A 6 -18.18 -16.14 -1.94
CA THR A 6 -17.34 -15.13 -2.59
C THR A 6 -17.99 -13.78 -2.36
N THR A 7 -17.92 -13.29 -1.12
CA THR A 7 -18.33 -11.93 -0.80
C THR A 7 -17.51 -10.98 -1.66
N ASN A 8 -18.23 -10.28 -2.54
CA ASN A 8 -17.75 -9.19 -3.35
C ASN A 8 -17.09 -8.14 -2.44
N LYS A 9 -15.78 -8.26 -2.20
CA LYS A 9 -14.97 -7.21 -1.56
C LYS A 9 -15.11 -5.98 -2.45
N ALA A 10 -16.03 -5.09 -2.10
CA ALA A 10 -16.22 -3.82 -2.77
C ALA A 10 -14.85 -3.18 -2.97
N ARG A 11 -14.51 -2.82 -4.21
CA ARG A 11 -13.23 -2.19 -4.51
C ARG A 11 -13.12 -0.94 -3.64
N LEU A 12 -12.20 -0.96 -2.68
CA LEU A 12 -11.92 0.20 -1.83
C LEU A 12 -11.74 1.44 -2.72
N PRO A 13 -12.41 2.56 -2.42
CA PRO A 13 -12.24 3.80 -3.15
C PRO A 13 -10.76 4.17 -3.28
N ARG A 14 -10.41 4.79 -4.41
CA ARG A 14 -9.01 5.12 -4.74
C ARG A 14 -8.35 5.97 -3.67
N ASP A 15 -9.08 6.91 -3.08
CA ASP A 15 -8.55 7.84 -2.08
C ASP A 15 -8.31 7.17 -0.73
N GLU A 16 -9.22 6.30 -0.28
CA GLU A 16 -9.01 5.48 0.92
C GLU A 16 -7.79 4.57 0.76
N ARG A 17 -7.61 3.97 -0.42
CA ARG A 17 -6.41 3.17 -0.71
C ARG A 17 -5.14 4.00 -0.67
N ARG A 18 -5.18 5.23 -1.20
CA ARG A 18 -4.05 6.15 -1.16
C ARG A 18 -3.70 6.51 0.29
N ALA A 19 -4.70 6.73 1.15
CA ALA A 19 -4.47 7.00 2.57
C ALA A 19 -3.80 5.83 3.30
N LEU A 20 -4.23 4.59 3.04
CA LEU A 20 -3.59 3.38 3.60
C LEU A 20 -2.11 3.26 3.20
N LEU A 21 -1.81 3.52 1.92
CA LEU A 21 -0.44 3.51 1.40
C LEU A 21 0.44 4.56 2.09
N LEU A 22 -0.07 5.78 2.29
CA LEU A 22 0.68 6.85 2.95
C LEU A 22 0.93 6.55 4.43
N SER A 23 -0.07 6.01 5.15
CA SER A 23 0.09 5.60 6.55
C SER A 23 1.15 4.52 6.70
N ALA A 24 1.08 3.46 5.89
CA ALA A 24 2.06 2.38 5.91
C ALA A 24 3.47 2.88 5.53
N ALA A 25 3.56 3.77 4.54
CA ALA A 25 4.84 4.35 4.12
C ALA A 25 5.47 5.20 5.23
N LEU A 26 4.69 6.02 5.94
CA LEU A 26 5.16 6.80 7.08
C LEU A 26 5.77 5.91 8.16
N GLU A 27 5.10 4.83 8.54
CA GLU A 27 5.61 3.88 9.53
C GLU A 27 6.94 3.23 9.08
N VAL A 28 7.00 2.75 7.84
CA VAL A 28 8.21 2.09 7.33
C VAL A 28 9.37 3.08 7.21
N PHE A 29 9.13 4.29 6.68
CA PHE A 29 10.17 5.29 6.53
C PHE A 29 10.69 5.82 7.87
N THR A 30 9.82 5.97 8.87
CA THR A 30 10.23 6.42 10.21
C THR A 30 11.07 5.39 10.94
N VAL A 31 10.78 4.09 10.77
CA VAL A 31 11.53 3.01 11.43
C VAL A 31 12.82 2.66 10.69
N ALA A 32 12.77 2.50 9.36
CA ALA A 32 13.89 2.00 8.57
C ALA A 32 14.74 3.11 7.93
N GLY A 33 14.21 4.32 7.80
CA GLY A 33 14.78 5.38 6.97
C GLY A 33 14.56 5.15 5.47
N TYR A 34 14.75 6.18 4.66
CA TYR A 34 14.43 6.15 3.23
C TYR A 34 15.16 5.03 2.47
N HIS A 35 16.47 4.85 2.70
CA HIS A 35 17.27 3.91 1.93
C HIS A 35 16.91 2.45 2.22
N SER A 36 16.72 2.10 3.49
CA SER A 36 16.41 0.73 3.92
C SER A 36 14.93 0.36 3.77
N ALA A 37 14.03 1.34 3.64
CA ALA A 37 12.62 1.07 3.39
C ALA A 37 12.39 0.32 2.07
N ALA A 38 11.63 -0.77 2.15
CA ALA A 38 11.27 -1.63 1.02
C ALA A 38 9.82 -1.38 0.57
N MET A 39 9.62 -1.31 -0.76
CA MET A 39 8.29 -1.11 -1.35
C MET A 39 7.34 -2.29 -1.11
N ASP A 40 7.87 -3.51 -1.02
CA ASP A 40 7.08 -4.71 -0.70
C ASP A 40 6.51 -4.64 0.71
N GLU A 41 7.35 -4.28 1.67
CA GLU A 41 6.97 -4.14 3.07
C GLU A 41 5.86 -3.08 3.27
N ILE A 42 5.91 -1.98 2.51
CA ILE A 42 4.86 -0.95 2.54
C ILE A 42 3.55 -1.49 1.95
N ALA A 43 3.63 -2.19 0.82
CA ALA A 43 2.45 -2.78 0.16
C ALA A 43 1.76 -3.80 1.07
N ASP A 44 2.54 -4.66 1.72
CA ASP A 44 2.06 -5.67 2.67
C ASP A 44 1.37 -5.01 3.88
N ARG A 45 1.98 -3.98 4.50
CA ARG A 45 1.36 -3.23 5.60
C ARG A 45 0.05 -2.55 5.19
N ALA A 46 0.00 -1.98 3.99
CA ALA A 46 -1.22 -1.35 3.46
C ALA A 46 -2.27 -2.37 2.99
N ASN A 47 -1.99 -3.68 3.07
CA ASN A 47 -2.83 -4.76 2.56
C ASN A 47 -3.22 -4.55 1.07
N VAL A 48 -2.23 -4.15 0.27
CA VAL A 48 -2.35 -3.99 -1.18
C VAL A 48 -1.24 -4.72 -1.89
N SER A 49 -1.45 -5.12 -3.14
CA SER A 49 -0.39 -5.73 -3.93
C SER A 49 0.63 -4.69 -4.37
N LYS A 50 1.89 -5.10 -4.55
CA LYS A 50 2.97 -4.24 -5.07
C LYS A 50 2.60 -3.54 -6.40
N PRO A 51 1.97 -4.20 -7.39
CA PRO A 51 1.52 -3.50 -8.60
C PRO A 51 0.50 -2.38 -8.33
N VAL A 52 -0.40 -2.57 -7.36
CA VAL A 52 -1.37 -1.54 -6.98
C VAL A 52 -0.68 -0.36 -6.30
N LEU A 53 0.33 -0.60 -5.46
CA LEU A 53 1.15 0.49 -4.92
C LEU A 53 1.74 1.32 -6.06
N TYR A 54 2.38 0.69 -7.05
CA TYR A 54 3.01 1.40 -8.16
C TYR A 54 2.02 2.16 -9.08
N GLN A 55 0.74 1.80 -9.10
CA GLN A 55 -0.30 2.58 -9.78
C GLN A 55 -0.59 3.91 -9.07
N HIS A 56 -0.35 4.00 -7.76
CA HIS A 56 -0.52 5.21 -6.98
C HIS A 56 0.77 6.03 -6.90
N PHE A 57 1.91 5.36 -6.75
CA PHE A 57 3.22 5.97 -6.56
C PHE A 57 4.25 5.27 -7.46
N PRO A 58 4.62 5.87 -8.61
CA PRO A 58 5.50 5.24 -9.60
C PRO A 58 6.90 4.89 -9.08
N SER A 59 7.37 5.58 -8.03
CA SER A 59 8.66 5.31 -7.40
C SER A 59 8.62 5.42 -5.87
N LYS A 60 9.67 4.90 -5.21
CA LYS A 60 9.88 5.10 -3.76
C LYS A 60 10.03 6.58 -3.42
N LEU A 61 10.62 7.37 -4.32
CA LEU A 61 10.78 8.81 -4.14
C LEU A 61 9.43 9.52 -4.20
N ASP A 62 8.56 9.19 -5.17
CA ASP A 62 7.22 9.78 -5.27
C ASP A 62 6.38 9.48 -4.03
N LEU A 63 6.50 8.25 -3.48
CA LEU A 63 5.85 7.89 -2.23
C LEU A 63 6.42 8.66 -1.05
N TYR A 64 7.74 8.77 -0.94
CA TYR A 64 8.42 9.49 0.14
C TYR A 64 8.08 10.98 0.16
N LEU A 65 7.99 11.63 -1.01
CA LEU A 65 7.62 13.04 -1.12
C LEU A 65 6.14 13.32 -0.81
N ALA A 66 5.30 12.27 -0.78
CA ALA A 66 3.87 12.39 -0.52
C ALA A 66 3.48 12.10 0.94
N VAL A 67 4.43 11.55 1.73
CA VAL A 67 4.33 11.33 3.18
C VAL A 67 4.74 12.59 3.91
#